data_AF-A0A4Q4T9P8-F1
#
_entry.id   AF-A0A4Q4T9P8-F1
#
_cell.length_a   1.000
_cell.length_b   1.000
_cell.length_c   1.000
_cell.angle_alpha   90.00
_cell.angle_beta   90.00
_cell.angle_gamma   90.00
#
_symmetry.space_group_name_H-M   'P 1'
#
loop_
_entity.id
_entity.type
_entity.pdbx_description
1 polymer ?
#
loop_
_entity_poly.entity_id
_entity_poly.type
_entity_poly.pdbx_seq_one_letter_code
_entity_poly.pdbx_strand_id
1 'polypeptide(L)'
;MESTSDIRLTGRALASAITREDVEESARKGADNNDLHIHADSMRSSINLRYVRSAGPIEAFEWDLHDLWRTYYQASMNISSQHPAQDRLAFQLVQLQQQGALCRPGSTGGGEETAVTADGRLWDDLPFLTQDMMGF
;
A
#
# COMPACT_ATOMS: atom_id res chain seq x y z
N MET A 1 3.21 31.78 -4.87
CA MET A 1 2.11 30.91 -4.43
C MET A 1 2.49 29.51 -4.85
N GLU A 2 3.11 28.76 -3.96
CA GLU A 2 3.39 27.34 -4.17
C GLU A 2 2.04 26.61 -4.10
N SER A 3 1.73 25.81 -5.11
CA SER A 3 0.41 25.20 -5.24
C SER A 3 0.19 24.21 -4.08
N THR A 4 -0.97 24.21 -3.44
CA THR A 4 -1.32 23.27 -2.37
C THR A 4 -1.11 21.80 -2.76
N SER A 5 -1.14 21.51 -4.06
CA SER A 5 -0.79 20.22 -4.66
C SER A 5 0.70 19.88 -4.52
N ASP A 6 1.60 20.83 -4.76
CA ASP A 6 3.07 20.64 -4.67
C ASP A 6 3.52 20.40 -3.22
N ILE A 7 2.91 21.10 -2.27
CA ILE A 7 3.17 20.90 -0.82
C ILE A 7 2.71 19.49 -0.39
N ARG A 8 1.57 19.02 -0.92
CA ARG A 8 1.06 17.67 -0.64
C ARG A 8 1.93 16.58 -1.27
N LEU A 9 2.42 16.77 -2.49
CA LEU A 9 3.37 15.84 -3.11
C LEU A 9 4.69 15.79 -2.31
N THR A 10 5.22 16.95 -1.90
CA THR A 10 6.46 17.03 -1.11
C THR A 10 6.31 16.33 0.26
N GLY A 11 5.17 16.52 0.93
CA GLY A 11 4.87 15.80 2.18
C GLY A 11 4.71 14.28 2.00
N ARG A 12 4.19 13.83 0.86
CA ARG A 12 4.04 12.40 0.54
C ARG A 12 5.38 11.76 0.22
N ALA A 13 6.23 12.42 -0.55
CA ALA A 13 7.58 11.97 -0.82
C ALA A 13 8.41 11.82 0.47
N LEU A 14 8.29 12.77 1.41
CA LEU A 14 8.92 12.68 2.73
C LEU A 14 8.39 11.48 3.54
N ALA A 15 7.06 11.31 3.60
CA ALA A 15 6.44 10.18 4.32
C ALA A 15 6.84 8.82 3.71
N SER A 16 6.97 8.75 2.39
CA SER A 16 7.45 7.57 1.66
C SER A 16 8.91 7.25 2.03
N ALA A 17 9.78 8.27 2.06
CA ALA A 17 11.18 8.08 2.46
C ALA A 17 11.31 7.54 3.89
N ILE A 18 10.56 8.10 4.85
CA ILE A 18 10.52 7.63 6.25
C ILE A 18 10.01 6.18 6.30
N THR A 19 8.93 5.88 5.59
CA THR A 19 8.35 4.53 5.54
C THR A 19 9.36 3.50 5.02
N ARG A 20 10.12 3.85 3.98
CA ARG A 20 11.15 2.98 3.42
C ARG A 20 12.28 2.73 4.41
N GLU A 21 12.73 3.77 5.10
CA GLU A 21 13.76 3.64 6.14
C GLU A 21 13.28 2.73 7.29
N ASP A 22 12.05 2.91 7.77
CA ASP A 22 11.46 2.08 8.82
C ASP A 22 11.31 0.61 8.40
N VAL A 23 10.93 0.37 7.14
CA VAL A 23 10.85 -0.98 6.55
C VAL A 23 12.23 -1.62 6.48
N GLU A 24 13.25 -0.87 6.04
CA GLU A 24 14.63 -1.35 5.97
C GLU A 24 15.25 -1.59 7.36
N GLU A 25 14.91 -0.78 8.37
CA GLU A 25 15.26 -1.05 9.76
C GLU A 25 14.59 -2.33 10.28
N SER A 26 13.30 -2.49 10.01
CA SER A 26 12.54 -3.66 10.46
C SER A 26 13.04 -4.95 9.79
N ALA A 27 13.42 -4.88 8.51
CA ALA A 27 14.08 -5.97 7.79
C ALA A 27 15.40 -6.39 8.47
N ARG A 28 16.18 -5.44 9.01
CA ARG A 28 17.45 -5.69 9.69
C ARG A 28 17.30 -6.36 11.07
N LYS A 29 16.12 -6.34 11.69
CA LYS A 29 15.87 -6.97 13.01
C LYS A 29 15.90 -8.50 12.99
N GLY A 30 16.02 -9.11 11.81
CA GLY A 30 16.15 -10.56 11.64
C GLY A 30 14.80 -11.28 11.56
N ALA A 31 14.84 -12.54 11.13
CA ALA A 31 13.68 -13.25 10.59
C ALA A 31 12.54 -13.54 11.58
N ASP A 32 12.83 -13.57 12.88
CA ASP A 32 11.88 -13.95 13.94
C ASP A 32 11.33 -12.74 14.72
N ASN A 33 11.91 -11.55 14.55
CA ASN A 33 11.54 -10.35 15.31
C ASN A 33 11.17 -9.17 14.39
N ASN A 34 10.54 -9.50 13.27
CA ASN A 34 10.22 -8.58 12.20
C ASN A 34 8.71 -8.24 12.19
N ASP A 35 8.41 -6.95 12.32
CA ASP A 35 7.05 -6.40 12.42
C ASP A 35 6.46 -5.95 11.08
N LEU A 36 7.11 -6.27 9.95
CA LEU A 36 6.67 -5.81 8.63
C LEU A 36 5.25 -6.25 8.27
N HIS A 37 4.79 -7.39 8.79
CA HIS A 37 3.40 -7.84 8.62
C HIS A 37 2.38 -6.92 9.31
N ILE A 38 2.76 -6.29 10.43
CA ILE A 38 1.94 -5.30 11.14
C ILE A 38 1.99 -3.98 10.37
N HIS A 39 3.17 -3.62 9.87
CA HIS A 39 3.37 -2.42 9.08
C HIS A 39 2.52 -2.44 7.79
N ALA A 40 2.54 -3.56 7.06
CA ALA A 40 1.74 -3.76 5.86
C ALA A 40 0.23 -3.62 6.13
N ASP A 41 -0.28 -4.23 7.20
CA ASP A 41 -1.70 -4.13 7.55
C ASP A 41 -2.13 -2.70 7.94
N SER A 42 -1.24 -1.98 8.63
CA SER A 42 -1.46 -0.59 9.02
C SER A 42 -1.49 0.33 7.79
N MET A 43 -0.56 0.14 6.85
CA MET A 43 -0.53 0.88 5.58
C MET A 43 -1.77 0.61 4.74
N ARG A 44 -2.15 -0.67 4.59
CA ARG A 44 -3.39 -1.09 3.92
C ARG A 44 -4.61 -0.37 4.50
N SER A 45 -4.75 -0.39 5.82
CA SER A 45 -5.87 0.25 6.53
C SER A 45 -5.88 1.77 6.32
N SER A 46 -4.70 2.40 6.34
CA SER A 46 -4.53 3.84 6.09
C SER A 46 -4.93 4.24 4.67
N ILE A 47 -4.50 3.48 3.66
CA ILE A 47 -4.85 3.71 2.25
C ILE A 47 -6.36 3.60 2.06
N ASN A 48 -6.97 2.51 2.53
CA ASN A 48 -8.42 2.31 2.44
C ASN A 48 -9.19 3.47 3.09
N LEU A 49 -8.84 3.83 4.33
CA LEU A 49 -9.52 4.89 5.06
C LEU A 49 -9.40 6.25 4.34
N ARG A 50 -8.20 6.58 3.86
CA ARG A 50 -7.94 7.86 3.20
C ARG A 50 -8.58 7.94 1.84
N TYR A 51 -8.59 6.86 1.05
CA TYR A 51 -9.26 6.86 -0.24
C TYR A 51 -10.76 7.08 -0.08
N VAL A 52 -11.40 6.34 0.84
CA VAL A 52 -12.84 6.48 1.13
C VAL A 52 -13.21 7.88 1.62
N ARG A 53 -12.32 8.53 2.39
CA ARG A 53 -12.58 9.86 2.98
C ARG A 53 -12.13 11.04 2.12
N SER A 54 -11.30 10.81 1.10
CA SER A 54 -10.80 11.88 0.23
C SER A 54 -11.55 11.86 -1.09
N ALA A 55 -11.84 13.04 -1.63
CA ALA A 55 -12.30 13.21 -3.01
C ALA A 55 -11.11 13.42 -3.98
N GLY A 56 -9.90 13.04 -3.56
CA GLY A 56 -8.67 13.28 -4.32
C GLY A 56 -8.48 12.29 -5.49
N PRO A 57 -7.62 12.64 -6.45
CA PRO A 57 -7.17 11.70 -7.49
C PRO A 57 -6.52 10.44 -6.87
N ILE A 58 -6.64 9.30 -7.57
CA ILE A 58 -6.02 8.03 -7.16
C ILE A 58 -4.49 8.09 -7.30
N GLU A 59 -4.00 8.91 -8.22
CA GLU A 59 -2.58 9.18 -8.49
C GLU A 59 -1.86 9.69 -7.23
N ALA A 60 -2.59 10.36 -6.32
CA ALA A 60 -2.05 10.79 -5.04
C ALA A 60 -1.71 9.64 -4.08
N PHE A 61 -2.15 8.41 -4.38
CA PHE A 61 -1.93 7.20 -3.59
C PHE A 61 -0.89 6.25 -4.21
N GLU A 62 -0.38 6.52 -5.41
CA GLU A 62 0.62 5.66 -6.08
C GLU A 62 1.85 5.40 -5.19
N TRP A 63 2.39 6.46 -4.57
CA TRP A 63 3.50 6.34 -3.62
C TRP A 63 3.18 5.42 -2.44
N ASP A 64 2.00 5.59 -1.83
CA ASP A 64 1.57 4.80 -0.68
C ASP A 64 1.39 3.32 -1.08
N LEU A 65 0.89 3.06 -2.30
CA LEU A 65 0.74 1.72 -2.86
C LEU A 65 2.10 1.07 -3.12
N HIS A 66 3.04 1.78 -3.74
CA HIS A 66 4.38 1.26 -4.02
C HIS A 66 5.11 0.87 -2.73
N ASP A 67 4.99 1.70 -1.69
CA ASP A 67 5.59 1.41 -0.40
C ASP A 67 4.92 0.22 0.30
N LEU A 68 3.60 0.04 0.16
CA LEU A 68 2.89 -1.14 0.67
C LEU A 68 3.42 -2.42 0.02
N TRP A 69 3.60 -2.42 -1.30
CA TRP A 69 4.11 -3.59 -2.03
C TRP A 69 5.57 -3.88 -1.70
N ARG A 70 6.39 -2.85 -1.58
CA ARG A 70 7.77 -2.98 -1.10
C ARG A 70 7.80 -3.59 0.30
N THR A 71 6.87 -3.20 1.18
CA THR A 71 6.73 -3.79 2.52
C THR A 71 6.39 -5.28 2.44
N TYR A 72 5.41 -5.67 1.61
CA TYR A 72 5.09 -7.09 1.41
C TYR A 72 6.27 -7.89 0.85
N TYR A 73 7.02 -7.34 -0.11
CA TYR A 73 8.22 -7.97 -0.67
C TYR A 73 9.33 -8.14 0.38
N GLN A 74 9.63 -7.08 1.14
CA GLN A 74 10.64 -7.17 2.20
C GLN A 74 10.20 -8.14 3.31
N ALA A 75 8.91 -8.16 3.64
CA ALA A 75 8.34 -9.08 4.61
C ALA A 75 8.50 -10.53 4.16
N SER A 76 8.18 -10.85 2.90
CA SER A 76 8.27 -12.21 2.38
C SER A 76 9.72 -12.70 2.27
N MET A 77 10.67 -11.81 1.98
CA MET A 77 12.09 -12.14 1.85
C MET A 77 12.82 -12.25 3.20
N ASN A 78 12.43 -11.46 4.20
CA ASN A 78 13.18 -11.36 5.46
C ASN A 78 12.53 -12.14 6.62
N ILE A 79 11.23 -12.45 6.59
CA ILE A 79 10.58 -13.26 7.63
C ILE A 79 10.81 -14.74 7.34
N SER A 80 11.13 -15.52 8.39
CA SER A 80 11.34 -16.96 8.27
C SER A 80 10.09 -17.66 7.73
N SER A 81 10.25 -18.63 6.82
CA SER A 81 9.13 -19.39 6.25
C SER A 81 8.36 -20.21 7.29
N GLN A 82 8.97 -20.48 8.45
CA GLN A 82 8.34 -21.20 9.57
C GLN A 82 7.67 -20.25 10.56
N HIS A 83 7.82 -18.94 10.37
CA HIS A 83 7.27 -17.95 11.28
C HIS A 83 5.79 -17.68 10.93
N PRO A 84 4.87 -17.66 11.92
CA PRO A 84 3.43 -17.43 11.68
C PRO A 84 3.10 -16.10 10.98
N ALA A 85 4.03 -15.14 10.97
CA ALA A 85 3.85 -13.90 10.23
C ALA A 85 3.79 -14.11 8.71
N GLN A 86 4.41 -15.16 8.16
CA GLN A 86 4.26 -15.51 6.74
C GLN A 86 2.81 -15.88 6.40
N ASP A 87 2.18 -16.72 7.22
CA ASP A 87 0.77 -17.08 7.05
C ASP A 87 -0.14 -15.85 7.15
N ARG A 88 0.18 -14.91 8.06
CA ARG A 88 -0.54 -13.62 8.18
C ARG A 88 -0.41 -12.77 6.93
N LEU A 89 0.78 -12.68 6.33
CA LEU A 89 0.99 -11.92 5.08
C LEU A 89 0.15 -12.51 3.94
N ALA A 90 0.19 -13.83 3.77
CA ALA A 90 -0.61 -14.51 2.76
C ALA A 90 -2.12 -14.28 2.99
N PHE A 91 -2.56 -14.39 4.25
CA PHE A 91 -3.95 -14.12 4.62
C PHE A 91 -4.37 -12.68 4.34
N GLN A 92 -3.52 -11.69 4.61
CA GLN A 92 -3.78 -10.28 4.30
C GLN A 92 -3.96 -10.05 2.79
N LEU A 93 -3.13 -10.68 1.96
CA LEU A 93 -3.25 -10.59 0.50
C LEU A 93 -4.55 -11.23 0.00
N VAL A 94 -4.92 -12.39 0.53
CA VAL A 94 -6.22 -13.01 0.21
C VAL A 94 -7.37 -12.13 0.67
N GLN A 95 -7.30 -11.53 1.86
CA GLN A 95 -8.32 -10.60 2.34
C GLN A 95 -8.44 -9.37 1.44
N LEU A 96 -7.33 -8.84 0.94
CA LEU A 96 -7.33 -7.74 -0.03
C LEU A 96 -8.07 -8.12 -1.31
N GLN A 97 -7.76 -9.29 -1.88
CA GLN A 97 -8.45 -9.79 -3.07
C GLN A 97 -9.95 -9.99 -2.81
N GLN A 98 -10.32 -10.58 -1.66
CA GLN A 98 -11.72 -10.82 -1.30
C GLN A 98 -12.50 -9.53 -1.00
N GLN A 99 -11.81 -8.44 -0.64
CA GLN A 99 -12.44 -7.14 -0.47
C GLN A 99 -12.97 -6.58 -1.79
N GLY A 100 -12.42 -7.04 -2.93
CA GLY A 100 -12.75 -6.53 -4.25
C GLY A 100 -12.29 -5.09 -4.45
N ALA A 101 -12.70 -4.51 -5.58
CA ALA A 101 -12.25 -3.18 -5.98
C ALA A 101 -12.54 -2.12 -4.92
N LEU A 102 -11.55 -1.27 -4.60
CA LEU A 102 -11.76 -0.21 -3.63
C LEU A 102 -12.74 0.84 -4.18
N CYS A 103 -13.90 0.99 -3.54
CA CYS A 103 -14.91 1.98 -3.92
C CYS A 103 -15.04 3.09 -2.87
N ARG A 104 -15.43 4.28 -3.33
CA ARG A 104 -15.85 5.41 -2.47
C ARG A 104 -17.18 6.00 -2.94
N PRO A 105 -17.93 6.70 -2.09
CA PRO A 105 -19.08 7.49 -2.52
C PRO A 105 -18.64 8.57 -3.52
N GLY A 106 -19.28 8.65 -4.68
CA GLY A 106 -18.94 9.58 -5.74
C GLY A 106 -19.05 11.04 -5.29
N SER A 107 -18.01 11.83 -5.59
CA SER A 107 -17.90 13.23 -5.17
C SER A 107 -18.98 14.16 -5.74
N THR A 108 -19.64 13.77 -6.84
CA THR A 108 -20.64 14.58 -7.57
C THR A 108 -22.09 14.11 -7.39
N GLY A 109 -22.39 13.33 -6.35
CA GLY A 109 -23.78 13.10 -5.92
C GLY A 109 -24.56 12.01 -6.65
N GLY A 110 -23.89 11.04 -7.27
CA GLY A 110 -24.57 9.85 -7.79
C GLY A 110 -23.62 8.79 -8.34
N GLY A 111 -23.35 7.76 -7.54
CA GLY A 111 -22.57 6.57 -7.93
C GLY A 111 -21.47 6.20 -6.93
N GLU A 112 -21.04 4.93 -6.94
CA GLU A 112 -19.75 4.54 -6.38
C GLU A 112 -18.64 4.87 -7.40
N GLU A 113 -17.57 5.47 -6.92
CA GLU A 113 -16.35 5.68 -7.69
C GLU A 113 -15.34 4.58 -7.30
N THR A 114 -14.93 3.79 -8.29
CA THR A 114 -13.95 2.74 -8.11
C THR A 114 -12.53 3.29 -8.31
N ALA A 115 -11.61 2.89 -7.44
CA ALA A 115 -10.19 3.18 -7.58
C ALA A 115 -9.61 2.39 -8.76
N VAL A 116 -9.34 3.09 -9.85
CA VAL A 116 -8.71 2.53 -11.04
C VAL A 116 -7.41 3.28 -11.29
N THR A 117 -6.28 2.59 -11.21
CA THR A 117 -4.97 3.11 -11.61
C THR A 117 -4.74 2.85 -13.10
N ALA A 118 -3.63 3.35 -13.66
CA ALA A 118 -3.24 3.05 -15.04
C ALA A 118 -3.10 1.54 -15.30
N ASP A 119 -2.75 0.78 -14.25
CA ASP A 119 -2.55 -0.66 -14.32
C ASP A 119 -3.89 -1.40 -14.19
N GLY A 120 -4.79 -0.97 -13.30
CA GLY A 120 -6.19 -1.43 -13.30
C GLY A 120 -6.92 -1.21 -11.97
N ARG A 121 -7.83 -2.12 -11.57
CA ARG A 121 -8.65 -1.92 -10.36
C ARG A 121 -7.89 -2.27 -9.09
N LEU A 122 -7.83 -1.31 -8.19
CA LEU A 122 -7.13 -1.49 -6.92
C LEU A 122 -7.79 -2.58 -6.08
N TRP A 123 -6.99 -3.55 -5.64
CA TRP A 123 -7.34 -4.78 -4.88
C TRP A 123 -8.01 -5.92 -5.65
N ASP A 124 -8.78 -5.63 -6.70
CA ASP A 124 -9.49 -6.66 -7.49
C ASP A 124 -8.52 -7.42 -8.42
N ASP A 125 -7.76 -6.66 -9.19
CA ASP A 125 -6.85 -7.18 -10.20
C ASP A 125 -5.43 -7.35 -9.62
N LEU A 126 -5.30 -7.93 -8.43
CA LEU A 126 -4.01 -8.17 -7.77
C LEU A 126 -3.23 -9.31 -8.46
N PRO A 127 -2.49 -8.98 -9.54
CA PRO A 127 -1.04 -9.17 -9.63
C PRO A 127 -0.32 -7.97 -10.30
N PHE A 128 -0.77 -6.73 -10.04
CA PHE A 128 -0.33 -5.54 -10.78
C PHE A 128 1.13 -5.11 -10.71
N LEU A 129 1.92 -5.62 -9.76
CA LEU A 129 3.31 -5.17 -9.62
C LEU A 129 4.34 -6.18 -10.09
N THR A 130 4.01 -7.14 -10.96
CA THR A 130 5.10 -7.95 -11.53
C THR A 130 6.07 -7.08 -12.32
N GLN A 131 5.58 -6.02 -12.99
CA GLN A 131 6.42 -5.13 -13.80
C GLN A 131 7.16 -4.10 -12.94
N ASP A 132 6.53 -3.55 -11.90
CA ASP A 132 7.19 -2.62 -10.96
C ASP A 132 8.12 -3.33 -9.97
N MET A 133 7.86 -4.60 -9.63
CA MET A 133 8.79 -5.43 -8.86
C MET A 133 10.04 -5.83 -9.66
N MET A 134 10.03 -5.64 -10.99
CA MET A 134 11.19 -5.87 -11.86
C MET A 134 11.99 -4.58 -12.12
N GLY A 135 11.47 -3.42 -11.67
CA GLY A 135 12.12 -2.11 -11.78
C GLY A 135 12.86 -1.66 -10.51
N PHE A 136 13.18 -2.59 -9.61
CA PHE A 136 13.98 -2.34 -8.40
C PHE A 136 15.47 -2.21 -8.70
#